data_AF-A0A7C3TC33-F1
#
_entry.id   AF-A0A7C3TC33-F1
#
_cell.length_a   1.000
_cell.length_b   1.000
_cell.length_c   1.000
_cell.angle_alpha   90.00
_cell.angle_beta   90.00
_cell.angle_gamma   90.00
#
_symmetry.space_group_name_H-M   'P 1'
#
loop_
_entity.id
_entity.type
_entity.pdbx_description
1 polymer ?
#
loop_
_entity_poly.entity_id
_entity_poly.type
_entity_poly.pdbx_seq_one_letter_code
_entity_poly.pdbx_strand_id
1 'polypeptide(L)'
;MRRKIIAGNWKMHMLQEPGAELAKAIVPVAKAHPHVDVVVCPPYTVIAAVRGVVEGTAVALGAQDVFWKEKGAYTGQVAPSMLVDAGVTYVIVGHSETRGRCGVPEPDFDETILRHFGENDKTVNLKI
;
A
#
# COMPACT_ATOMS: atom_id res chain seq x y z
N MET A 1 22.11 13.07 -9.83
CA MET A 1 21.60 11.71 -10.13
C MET A 1 20.35 11.45 -9.30
N ARG A 2 19.34 10.76 -9.85
CA ARG A 2 18.13 10.38 -9.08
C ARG A 2 18.45 9.20 -8.16
N ARG A 3 17.94 9.24 -6.93
CA ARG A 3 18.04 8.11 -5.99
C ARG A 3 17.12 6.97 -6.46
N LYS A 4 17.57 5.72 -6.33
CA LYS A 4 16.78 4.54 -6.69
C LYS A 4 15.77 4.25 -5.58
N ILE A 5 14.59 3.74 -5.95
CA ILE A 5 13.55 3.30 -5.02
C ILE A 5 13.16 1.86 -5.33
N ILE A 6 12.98 1.06 -4.28
CA ILE A 6 12.45 -0.30 -4.33
C ILE A 6 11.24 -0.33 -3.38
N ALA A 7 10.06 -0.54 -3.95
CA ALA A 7 8.81 -0.61 -3.20
C ALA A 7 8.23 -2.03 -3.29
N GLY A 8 8.04 -2.68 -2.14
CA GLY A 8 7.40 -4.00 -2.05
C GLY A 8 5.90 -3.86 -1.85
N ASN A 9 5.11 -4.04 -2.91
CA ASN A 9 3.66 -4.20 -2.81
C ASN A 9 3.31 -5.62 -2.32
N TRP A 10 2.84 -5.75 -1.09
CA TRP A 10 2.52 -7.06 -0.51
C TRP A 10 1.15 -7.60 -0.95
N LYS A 11 0.35 -6.78 -1.65
CA LYS A 11 -1.01 -7.12 -2.10
C LYS A 11 -1.86 -7.68 -0.95
N MET A 12 -2.81 -8.57 -1.23
CA MET A 12 -3.66 -9.23 -0.25
C MET A 12 -2.96 -10.43 0.41
N HIS A 13 -1.79 -10.19 1.02
CA HIS A 13 -1.03 -11.21 1.75
C HIS A 13 -0.61 -10.72 3.14
N MET A 14 -0.26 -11.70 4.00
CA MET A 14 0.20 -11.56 5.37
C MET A 14 -0.89 -11.29 6.41
N LEU A 15 -0.65 -11.85 7.58
CA LEU A 15 -1.28 -11.45 8.84
C LEU A 15 -0.30 -10.57 9.61
N GLN A 16 -0.75 -10.02 10.74
CA GLN A 16 0.03 -9.04 11.52
C GLN A 16 1.43 -9.55 11.90
N GLU A 17 1.54 -10.72 12.53
CA GLU A 17 2.82 -11.27 13.01
C GLU A 17 3.77 -11.66 11.85
N PRO A 18 3.35 -12.45 10.83
CA PRO A 18 4.20 -12.73 9.67
C PRO A 18 4.66 -11.46 8.93
N GLY A 19 3.79 -10.45 8.85
CA GLY A 19 4.13 -9.17 8.24
C GLY A 19 5.19 -8.40 9.03
N ALA A 20 5.09 -8.38 10.36
CA ALA A 20 6.10 -7.77 11.22
C ALA A 20 7.45 -8.49 11.13
N GLU A 21 7.46 -9.83 11.10
CA GLU A 21 8.70 -10.61 10.95
C GLU A 21 9.37 -10.38 9.59
N LEU A 22 8.59 -10.31 8.50
CA LEU A 22 9.13 -9.95 7.18
C LEU A 22 9.73 -8.55 7.19
N ALA A 23 9.04 -7.56 7.77
CA ALA A 23 9.55 -6.19 7.88
C ALA A 23 10.88 -6.15 8.66
N LYS A 24 10.98 -6.91 9.75
CA LYS A 24 12.18 -7.01 10.59
C LYS A 24 13.36 -7.57 9.82
N ALA A 25 13.12 -8.56 8.96
CA ALA A 25 14.15 -9.12 8.09
C ALA A 25 14.63 -8.13 7.01
N ILE A 26 13.77 -7.20 6.56
CA ILE A 26 14.10 -6.18 5.55
C ILE A 26 14.97 -5.04 6.12
N VAL A 27 14.74 -4.63 7.38
CA VAL A 27 15.46 -3.51 8.03
C VAL A 27 17.00 -3.57 7.88
N PRO A 28 17.70 -4.68 8.21
CA PRO A 28 19.16 -4.72 8.08
C PRO A 28 19.63 -4.62 6.62
N VAL A 29 18.85 -5.13 5.66
CA VAL A 29 19.16 -5.02 4.23
C VAL A 29 19.05 -3.57 3.78
N ALA A 30 17.96 -2.88 4.12
CA ALA A 30 17.79 -1.46 3.81
C ALA A 30 18.93 -0.60 4.41
N LYS A 31 19.32 -0.89 5.66
CA LYS A 31 20.44 -0.21 6.32
C LYS A 31 21.77 -0.40 5.59
N ALA A 32 22.02 -1.56 4.99
CA ALA A 32 23.22 -1.85 4.21
C ALA A 32 23.25 -1.12 2.85
N HIS A 33 22.11 -0.61 2.37
CA HIS A 33 21.96 0.07 1.09
C HIS A 33 21.44 1.53 1.25
N PRO A 34 22.19 2.43 1.92
CA PRO A 34 21.71 3.78 2.27
C PRO A 34 21.44 4.69 1.06
N HIS A 35 21.88 4.30 -0.14
CA HIS A 35 21.66 5.01 -1.39
C HIS A 35 20.40 4.55 -2.15
N VAL A 36 19.60 3.65 -1.57
CA VAL A 36 18.35 3.14 -2.13
C VAL A 36 17.22 3.41 -1.14
N ASP A 37 16.12 3.99 -1.60
CA ASP A 37 14.88 4.03 -0.84
C ASP A 37 14.23 2.66 -0.82
N VAL A 38 13.94 2.16 0.37
CA VAL A 38 13.20 0.91 0.55
C VAL A 38 11.84 1.24 1.16
N VAL A 39 10.78 0.83 0.48
CA VAL A 39 9.39 1.03 0.92
C VAL A 39 8.68 -0.31 1.00
N VAL A 40 7.89 -0.54 2.06
CA VAL A 40 7.02 -1.71 2.18
C VAL A 40 5.56 -1.27 2.23
N CYS A 41 4.70 -1.88 1.40
CA CYS A 41 3.28 -1.56 1.32
C CYS A 41 2.42 -2.77 1.75
N PRO A 42 2.25 -3.00 3.07
CA PRO A 42 1.39 -4.07 3.59
C PRO A 42 -0.12 -3.78 3.37
N PRO A 43 -1.00 -4.78 3.50
CA PRO A 43 -2.44 -4.53 3.62
C PRO A 43 -2.75 -3.63 4.81
N TYR A 44 -3.86 -2.87 4.76
CA TYR A 44 -4.23 -1.93 5.82
C TYR A 44 -4.29 -2.57 7.22
N THR A 45 -4.74 -3.83 7.31
CA THR A 45 -4.85 -4.60 8.56
C THR A 45 -3.50 -4.92 9.21
N VAL A 46 -2.40 -4.79 8.47
CA VAL A 46 -1.03 -5.15 8.84
C VAL A 46 -0.13 -3.92 9.04
N ILE A 47 -0.57 -2.72 8.60
CA ILE A 47 0.19 -1.46 8.71
C ILE A 47 0.70 -1.20 10.12
N ALA A 48 -0.16 -1.32 11.15
CA ALA A 48 0.23 -1.01 12.53
C ALA A 48 1.33 -1.95 13.07
N ALA A 49 1.25 -3.24 12.74
CA ALA A 49 2.26 -4.22 13.13
C ALA A 49 3.61 -3.95 12.45
N VAL A 50 3.59 -3.61 11.15
CA VAL A 50 4.81 -3.26 10.41
C VAL A 50 5.40 -1.95 10.91
N ARG A 51 4.57 -0.94 11.20
CA ARG A 51 5.02 0.34 11.78
C ARG A 51 5.87 0.12 13.02
N GLY A 52 5.40 -0.71 13.96
CA GLY A 52 6.12 -0.99 15.21
C GLY A 52 7.52 -1.58 15.02
N VAL A 53 7.82 -2.11 13.82
CA VAL A 53 9.13 -2.65 13.46
C VAL A 53 9.99 -1.65 12.67
N VAL A 54 9.38 -0.87 11.76
CA VAL A 54 10.12 -0.03 10.82
C VAL A 54 10.28 1.43 11.27
N GLU A 55 9.52 1.88 12.26
CA GLU A 55 9.60 3.24 12.80
C GLU A 55 11.03 3.54 13.31
N GLY A 56 11.60 4.67 12.86
CA GLY A 56 12.98 5.06 13.16
C GLY A 56 14.07 4.31 12.36
N THR A 57 13.70 3.43 11.42
CA THR A 57 14.65 2.71 10.55
C THR A 57 14.79 3.38 9.17
N ALA A 58 15.60 2.79 8.28
CA ALA A 58 15.74 3.23 6.89
C ALA A 58 14.62 2.73 5.96
N VAL A 59 13.67 1.93 6.46
CA VAL A 59 12.54 1.41 5.69
C VAL A 59 11.34 2.35 5.84
N ALA A 60 10.85 2.86 4.73
CA ALA A 60 9.62 3.66 4.72
C ALA A 60 8.38 2.77 4.70
N LEU A 61 7.34 3.22 5.39
CA LEU A 61 6.04 2.57 5.41
C LEU A 61 5.14 3.14 4.31
N GLY A 62 4.56 2.25 3.51
CA GLY A 62 3.65 2.57 2.42
C GLY A 62 2.26 1.95 2.59
N ALA A 63 1.30 2.41 1.80
CA ALA A 63 -0.02 1.81 1.65
C ALA A 63 -0.30 1.40 0.19
N GLN A 64 -1.28 0.53 0.01
CA GLN A 64 -1.60 -0.05 -1.31
C GLN A 64 -2.60 0.75 -2.12
N ASP A 65 -3.38 1.62 -1.46
CA ASP A 65 -4.29 2.57 -2.08
C ASP A 65 -4.64 3.69 -1.08
N VAL A 66 -5.40 4.70 -1.53
CA VAL A 66 -6.02 5.72 -0.69
C VAL A 66 -7.28 6.27 -1.35
N PHE A 67 -8.26 6.70 -0.57
CA PHE A 67 -9.41 7.43 -1.09
C PHE A 67 -9.10 8.92 -1.26
N TRP A 68 -9.72 9.60 -2.23
CA TRP A 68 -9.38 10.99 -2.54
C TRP A 68 -10.06 12.03 -1.64
N LYS A 69 -11.01 11.63 -0.81
CA LYS A 69 -11.70 12.53 0.12
C LYS A 69 -10.99 12.56 1.47
N GLU A 70 -10.98 13.73 2.09
CA GLU A 70 -10.40 13.93 3.43
C GLU A 70 -11.19 13.17 4.53
N LYS A 71 -12.52 13.14 4.44
CA LYS A 71 -13.44 12.43 5.34
C LYS A 71 -14.86 12.42 4.77
N GLY A 72 -15.74 11.58 5.32
CA GLY A 72 -17.17 11.59 4.99
C GLY A 72 -17.84 10.23 5.20
N ALA A 73 -19.07 10.11 4.73
CA ALA A 73 -19.84 8.85 4.74
C ALA A 73 -19.36 7.88 3.64
N TYR A 74 -18.11 7.45 3.74
CA TYR A 74 -17.44 6.55 2.80
C TYR A 74 -17.00 5.26 3.51
N THR A 75 -17.97 4.47 3.96
CA THR A 75 -17.74 3.24 4.73
C THR A 75 -16.76 2.32 4.00
N GLY A 76 -15.72 1.88 4.71
CA GLY A 76 -14.66 1.00 4.18
C GLY A 76 -13.54 1.70 3.42
N GLN A 77 -13.62 3.02 3.21
CA GLN A 77 -12.57 3.80 2.54
C GLN A 77 -11.57 4.38 3.55
N VAL A 78 -10.31 4.55 3.11
CA VAL A 78 -9.22 5.10 3.94
C VAL A 78 -8.79 6.44 3.38
N ALA A 79 -8.91 7.51 4.18
CA ALA A 79 -8.50 8.86 3.78
C ALA A 79 -6.98 9.07 3.91
N PRO A 80 -6.39 10.05 3.20
CA PRO A 80 -4.95 10.31 3.26
C PRO A 80 -4.47 10.64 4.68
N SER A 81 -5.24 11.42 5.45
CA SER A 81 -4.89 11.77 6.82
C SER A 81 -4.86 10.57 7.77
N MET A 82 -5.66 9.53 7.52
CA MET A 82 -5.64 8.29 8.31
C MET A 82 -4.35 7.50 8.07
N LEU A 83 -3.85 7.50 6.82
CA LEU A 83 -2.58 6.86 6.48
C LEU A 83 -1.40 7.63 7.10
N VAL A 84 -1.41 8.96 7.02
CA VAL A 84 -0.40 9.80 7.66
C VAL A 84 -0.35 9.56 9.18
N ASP A 85 -1.50 9.50 9.84
CA ASP A 85 -1.60 9.18 11.27
C ASP A 85 -1.03 7.79 11.59
N ALA A 86 -1.25 6.81 10.70
CA ALA A 86 -0.67 5.47 10.78
C ALA A 86 0.84 5.41 10.46
N GLY A 87 1.50 6.54 10.15
CA GLY A 87 2.94 6.61 9.85
C GLY A 87 3.31 6.28 8.40
N VAL A 88 2.32 6.19 7.51
CA VAL A 88 2.54 5.94 6.07
C VAL A 88 3.10 7.21 5.41
N THR A 89 4.10 7.03 4.55
CA THR A 89 4.77 8.11 3.81
C THR A 89 4.72 7.92 2.29
N TYR A 90 4.30 6.75 1.82
CA TYR A 90 4.13 6.41 0.41
C TYR A 90 2.78 5.74 0.19
N VAL A 91 2.14 5.99 -0.96
CA VAL A 91 0.91 5.29 -1.34
C VAL A 91 1.02 4.87 -2.79
N ILE A 92 0.71 3.59 -3.07
CA ILE A 92 0.53 3.10 -4.44
C ILE A 92 -0.85 3.57 -4.92
N VAL A 93 -0.91 4.15 -6.11
CA VAL A 93 -2.16 4.66 -6.70
C VAL A 93 -2.27 4.17 -8.14
N GLY A 94 -3.46 3.71 -8.53
CA GLY A 94 -3.73 3.25 -9.89
C GLY A 94 -2.98 1.98 -10.28
N HIS A 95 -2.86 1.03 -9.35
CA HIS A 95 -2.30 -0.30 -9.64
C HIS A 95 -3.18 -1.03 -10.69
N SER A 96 -2.60 -1.92 -11.49
CA SER A 96 -3.36 -2.62 -12.54
C SER A 96 -4.52 -3.46 -11.99
N GLU A 97 -4.36 -3.99 -10.77
CA GLU A 97 -5.38 -4.76 -10.06
C GLU A 97 -6.52 -3.91 -9.51
N THR A 98 -6.35 -2.57 -9.41
CA THR A 98 -7.42 -1.64 -9.01
C THR A 98 -8.09 -0.99 -10.21
N ARG A 99 -7.42 -0.91 -11.37
CA ARG A 99 -7.97 -0.23 -12.57
C ARG A 99 -8.98 -1.11 -13.31
N GLY A 100 -10.26 -0.80 -13.16
CA GLY A 100 -11.38 -1.50 -13.81
C GLY A 100 -11.51 -2.97 -13.42
N ARG A 101 -10.79 -3.38 -12.38
CA ARG A 101 -10.61 -4.75 -11.92
C ARG A 101 -10.50 -4.75 -10.40
N CYS A 102 -10.84 -5.87 -9.79
CA CYS A 102 -10.59 -6.19 -8.38
C CYS A 102 -9.74 -7.46 -8.36
N GLY A 103 -8.44 -7.29 -8.61
CA GLY A 103 -7.52 -8.41 -8.80
C GLY A 103 -7.40 -8.85 -10.26
N VAL A 104 -7.02 -10.11 -10.45
CA VAL A 104 -6.89 -10.74 -11.77
C VAL A 104 -8.19 -11.46 -12.13
N PRO A 105 -8.52 -11.63 -13.43
CA PRO A 105 -9.68 -12.44 -13.81
C PRO A 105 -9.53 -13.87 -13.29
N GLU A 106 -10.50 -14.29 -12.49
CA GLU A 106 -10.66 -15.65 -11.99
C GLU A 106 -12.00 -16.20 -12.49
N PRO A 107 -12.20 -17.53 -12.59
CA PRO A 107 -13.42 -18.11 -13.16
C PRO A 107 -14.73 -17.62 -12.53
N ASP A 108 -14.69 -17.23 -11.25
CA ASP A 108 -15.80 -16.67 -10.46
C ASP A 108 -15.80 -15.13 -10.37
N PHE A 109 -14.77 -14.46 -10.92
CA PHE A 109 -14.64 -13.01 -11.02
C PHE A 109 -14.61 -12.57 -12.48
N ASP A 110 -15.79 -12.55 -13.10
CA ASP A 110 -15.95 -12.11 -14.48
C ASP A 110 -15.78 -10.59 -14.67
N GLU A 111 -15.71 -10.13 -15.92
CA GLU A 111 -15.56 -8.70 -16.23
C GLU A 111 -16.67 -7.81 -15.67
N THR A 112 -17.86 -8.36 -15.44
CA THR A 112 -19.00 -7.60 -14.91
C THR A 112 -18.76 -7.32 -13.44
N ILE A 113 -18.42 -8.34 -12.64
CA ILE A 113 -18.14 -8.21 -11.21
C ILE A 113 -16.93 -7.28 -11.00
N LEU A 114 -15.86 -7.49 -11.77
CA LEU A 114 -14.61 -6.72 -11.68
C LEU A 114 -14.81 -5.20 -11.85
N ARG A 115 -15.76 -4.77 -12.69
CA ARG A 115 -16.04 -3.34 -12.93
C ARG A 115 -16.69 -2.62 -11.76
N HIS A 116 -17.38 -3.32 -10.86
CA HIS A 116 -18.08 -2.71 -9.73
C HIS A 116 -17.12 -2.21 -8.64
N PHE A 117 -15.92 -2.79 -8.60
CA PHE A 117 -14.92 -2.54 -7.56
C PHE A 117 -13.70 -1.78 -8.08
N GLY A 118 -13.62 -1.56 -9.41
CA GLY A 118 -12.47 -0.97 -10.06
C GLY A 118 -12.48 0.55 -10.13
N GLU A 119 -11.31 1.14 -9.95
CA GLU A 119 -11.00 2.53 -10.27
C GLU A 119 -10.97 2.77 -11.78
N ASN A 120 -11.23 4.00 -12.20
CA ASN A 120 -10.98 4.47 -13.57
C ASN A 120 -10.00 5.64 -13.56
N ASP A 121 -9.61 6.11 -14.75
CA ASP A 121 -8.66 7.23 -14.87
C ASP A 121 -9.12 8.49 -14.14
N LYS A 122 -10.44 8.77 -14.11
CA LYS A 122 -10.97 9.94 -13.39
C LYS A 122 -10.78 9.79 -11.89
N THR A 123 -11.08 8.61 -11.32
CA THR A 123 -10.94 8.40 -9.87
C THR A 123 -9.48 8.31 -9.43
N VAL A 124 -8.61 7.73 -10.24
CA VAL A 124 -7.17 7.70 -9.96
C VAL A 124 -6.59 9.11 -9.96
N ASN A 125 -6.97 9.95 -10.92
CA ASN A 125 -6.49 11.34 -10.99
C ASN A 125 -6.93 12.21 -9.81
N LEU A 126 -7.96 11.82 -9.05
CA LEU A 126 -8.35 12.54 -7.83
C LEU A 126 -7.41 12.25 -6.65
N LYS A 127 -6.58 11.20 -6.73
CA LYS A 127 -5.67 10.75 -5.65
C LYS A 127 -4.26 11.34 -5.78
N ILE A 128 -3.95 11.98 -6.91
CA ILE A 128 -2.65 12.57 -7.27
C ILE A 128 -2.74 14.08 -7.09
#